data_AF-A0ABD0Q950-F1
#
_entry.id   AF-A0ABD0Q950-F1
#
_cell.length_a   1.000
_cell.length_b   1.000
_cell.length_c   1.000
_cell.angle_alpha   90.00
_cell.angle_beta   90.00
_cell.angle_gamma   90.00
#
_symmetry.space_group_name_H-M   'P 1'
#
loop_
_entity.id
_entity.type
_entity.pdbx_description
1 polymer ?
#
loop_
_entity_poly.entity_id
_entity_poly.type
_entity_poly.pdbx_seq_one_letter_code
_entity_poly.pdbx_strand_id
1 'polypeptide(L)' 'RCDKDPQTTVFENGKSQMGRFSFEVFRFVKHKNQKMSTVFLHCVTKLCRSDDCPLLLP' A
#
# COMPACT_ATOMS: atom_id res chain seq x y z
N ARG A 1 1.90 -15.05 2.26
CA ARG A 1 0.78 -14.55 3.11
C ARG A 1 0.89 -13.04 3.13
N CYS A 2 -0.17 -12.32 2.76
CA CYS A 2 -0.16 -10.86 2.81
C CYS A 2 -0.76 -10.43 4.15
N ASP A 3 0.06 -9.84 5.01
CA ASP A 3 -0.38 -9.31 6.30
C ASP A 3 -0.75 -7.84 6.12
N LYS A 4 -2.06 -7.58 6.02
CA LYS A 4 -2.60 -6.22 5.84
C LYS A 4 -2.77 -5.56 7.20
N ASP A 5 -2.16 -4.38 7.39
CA ASP A 5 -2.44 -3.55 8.56
C ASP A 5 -3.95 -3.20 8.62
N PRO A 6 -4.61 -3.29 9.78
CA PRO A 6 -6.04 -2.99 9.91
C PRO A 6 -6.43 -1.57 9.46
N GLN A 7 -5.52 -0.58 9.58
CA GLN A 7 -5.73 0.80 9.16
C GLN A 7 -5.45 1.02 7.66
N THR A 8 -5.13 -0.05 6.93
CA THR A 8 -4.96 -0.01 5.47
C THR A 8 -6.22 -0.49 4.77
N THR A 9 -6.71 0.31 3.83
CA THR A 9 -7.83 -0.03 2.94
C THR A 9 -7.30 -0.21 1.52
N VAL A 10 -7.58 -1.38 0.92
CA VAL A 10 -7.26 -1.65 -0.49
C VAL A 10 -8.54 -1.48 -1.29
N PHE A 11 -8.58 -0.52 -2.20
CA PHE A 11 -9.71 -0.29 -3.08
C PHE A 11 -9.62 -1.14 -4.34
N GLU A 12 -8.41 -1.25 -4.90
CA GLU A 12 -8.16 -1.96 -6.15
C GLU A 12 -6.74 -2.54 -6.18
N ASN A 13 -6.63 -3.82 -6.54
CA ASN A 13 -5.36 -4.52 -6.73
C ASN A 13 -5.58 -5.67 -7.72
N GLY A 14 -4.82 -5.72 -8.82
CA GLY A 14 -4.88 -6.82 -9.80
C GLY A 14 -6.17 -6.95 -10.60
N LYS A 15 -7.05 -5.93 -10.61
CA LYS A 15 -8.31 -5.92 -11.39
C LYS A 15 -8.24 -5.07 -12.66
N SER A 16 -7.34 -4.11 -12.69
CA SER A 16 -7.10 -3.23 -13.85
C SER A 16 -5.61 -2.93 -13.99
N GLN A 17 -5.27 -1.95 -14.81
CA GLN A 17 -3.91 -1.44 -14.99
C GLN A 17 -3.46 -0.52 -13.83
N MET A 18 -4.28 -0.31 -12.79
CA MET A 18 -3.93 0.48 -11.61
C MET A 18 -4.15 -0.27 -10.29
N GLY A 19 -3.36 0.10 -9.29
CA GLY A 19 -3.54 -0.28 -7.90
C GLY A 19 -3.89 0.95 -7.07
N ARG A 20 -4.87 0.83 -6.16
CA ARG A 20 -5.34 1.93 -5.32
C ARG A 20 -5.59 1.48 -3.90
N PHE A 21 -4.93 2.15 -2.96
CA PHE A 21 -5.05 1.89 -1.54
C PHE A 21 -4.90 3.19 -0.74
N SER A 22 -5.34 3.18 0.50
CA SER A 22 -5.11 4.25 1.48
C SER A 22 -4.66 3.66 2.81
N PHE A 23 -3.83 4.41 3.52
CA PHE A 23 -3.38 4.10 4.87
C PHE A 23 -3.29 5.40 5.67
N GLU A 24 -3.37 5.31 6.99
CA GLU A 24 -3.15 6.46 7.87
C GLU A 24 -1.66 6.78 7.95
N VAL A 25 -1.29 8.02 7.60
CA VAL A 25 0.11 8.45 7.66
C VAL A 25 0.51 8.76 9.11
N PHE A 26 1.76 8.45 9.45
CA PHE A 26 2.30 8.66 10.78
C PHE A 26 3.38 9.75 10.81
N ARG A 27 3.68 10.23 12.03
CA ARG A 27 4.77 11.17 12.32
C ARG A 27 5.88 10.45 13.07
N PHE A 28 7.13 10.62 12.64
CA PHE A 28 8.28 10.10 13.40
C PHE A 28 8.43 10.86 14.71
N VAL A 29 8.59 10.15 15.83
CA VAL A 29 8.77 10.74 17.15
C VAL A 29 9.98 11.68 17.20
N LYS A 30 11.07 11.33 16.51
CA LYS A 30 12.27 12.18 16.36
C LYS A 30 11.97 13.55 15.72
N HIS A 31 10.91 13.64 14.92
CA HIS A 31 10.49 14.87 14.23
C HIS A 31 9.38 15.62 15.00
N LYS A 32 9.17 15.34 16.30
CA LYS A 32 8.11 15.99 17.11
C LYS A 32 8.15 17.53 17.03
N ASN A 33 9.35 18.11 17.04
CA ASN A 33 9.57 19.55 17.01
C ASN A 33 9.76 20.12 15.60
N GLN A 34 9.62 19.29 14.56
CA GLN A 34 9.68 19.72 13.16
C GLN A 34 8.26 19.87 12.62
N LYS A 35 8.07 20.80 11.68
CA LYS A 35 6.74 21.03 11.09
C LYS A 35 6.24 19.83 10.29
N MET A 36 7.14 19.12 9.59
CA MET A 36 6.81 17.97 8.75
C MET A 36 7.74 16.79 9.02
N SER A 37 7.23 15.57 8.79
CA SER A 37 8.04 14.37 8.64
C SER A 37 8.09 14.02 7.15
N THR A 38 9.29 13.83 6.61
CA THR A 38 9.46 13.27 5.28
C THR A 38 9.30 11.75 5.37
N VAL A 39 8.38 11.20 4.59
CA VAL A 39 8.10 9.76 4.51
C VAL A 39 8.35 9.31 3.07
N PHE A 40 9.05 8.19 2.91
CA PHE A 40 9.25 7.54 1.62
C PHE A 40 8.40 6.28 1.56
N LEU A 41 7.57 6.17 0.53
CA LEU A 41 6.76 4.99 0.29
C LEU A 41 7.45 4.12 -0.76
N HIS A 42 7.72 2.87 -0.41
CA HIS A 42 8.27 1.88 -1.32
C HIS A 42 7.21 0.84 -1.63
N CYS A 43 6.92 0.63 -2.91
CA CYS A 43 5.96 -0.36 -3.37
C CYS A 43 6.66 -1.39 -4.26
N VAL A 44 6.23 -2.65 -4.17
CA VAL A 44 6.64 -3.72 -5.08
C VAL A 44 5.43 -4.11 -5.91
N THR A 45 5.58 -4.07 -7.24
CA THR A 45 4.52 -4.45 -8.18
C THR A 45 4.88 -5.75 -8.87
N LYS A 46 3.85 -6.56 -9.17
CA LYS A 46 3.98 -7.80 -9.94
C LYS A 46 2.96 -7.77 -11.06
N LEU A 47 3.40 -8.03 -12.29
CA LEU A 47 2.52 -8.23 -13.42
C LEU A 47 1.96 -9.65 -13.39
N CYS A 48 0.67 -9.77 -13.70
CA CYS A 48 -0.05 -11.03 -13.83
C CYS A 48 -0.83 -11.02 -15.14
N ARG A 49 -1.06 -12.21 -15.71
CA ARG A 49 -2.07 -12.34 -16.74
C ARG A 49 -3.45 -12.17 -16.09
N SER A 50 -4.42 -11.63 -16.82
CA SER A 50 -5.73 -11.28 -16.27
C SER A 50 -6.47 -12.46 -15.62
N ASP A 51 -6.26 -13.67 -16.15
CA ASP A 51 -6.78 -14.94 -15.65
C ASP A 51 -6.11 -15.38 -14.34
N ASP A 52 -4.84 -15.04 -14.14
CA ASP A 52 -4.04 -15.44 -12.97
C ASP A 52 -4.15 -14.44 -11.81
N CYS A 53 -4.47 -13.16 -12.08
CA CYS A 53 -4.47 -12.11 -11.05
C CYS A 53 -5.35 -12.40 -9.82
N PRO A 54 -6.56 -12.99 -9.94
CA PRO A 54 -7.39 -13.33 -8.77
C PRO A 54 -6.74 -14.35 -7.83
N LEU A 55 -5.86 -15.22 -8.34
CA LEU A 55 -5.14 -16.24 -7.55
C LEU A 55 -4.00 -15.63 -6.72
N LEU A 56 -3.64 -14.38 -6.99
CA LEU A 56 -2.58 -13.64 -6.30
C LEU A 56 -3.13 -12.67 -5.25
N LEU A 57 -4.46 -12.59 -5.11
CA LEU A 57 -5.10 -11.75 -4.10
C LEU A 57 -4.86 -12.33 -2.68
N PRO A 58 -4.62 -11.47 -1.68
CA PRO A 58 -4.48 -11.85 -0.26
C PRO A 58 -5.60 -12.72 0.31
#